data_AF-A0A815ERB6-F1
#
_entry.id   AF-A0A815ERB6-F1
#
_cell.length_a   1.000
_cell.length_b   1.000
_cell.length_c   1.000
_cell.angle_alpha   90.00
_cell.angle_beta   90.00
_cell.angle_gamma   90.00
#
_symmetry.space_group_name_H-M   'P 1'
#
loop_
_entity.id
_entity.type
_entity.pdbx_description
1 polymer ?
#
loop_
_entity_poly.entity_id
_entity_poly.type
_entity_poly.pdbx_seq_one_letter_code
_entity_poly.pdbx_strand_id
1 'polypeptide(L)'
;MITTTVFRHQHLASITVHSTIVAIVHQILPWLNTGSMNTARAAHTTSVLLNGEVLVTGGLNYTSPLNSAELYDTSTGIWATTDSMNDARAEHTT
;
A
#
# COMPACT_ATOMS: atom_id res chain seq x y z
N MET A 1 43.60 31.79 11.23
CA MET A 1 42.46 32.51 11.81
C MET A 1 41.46 32.72 10.68
N ILE A 2 40.37 31.94 10.67
CA ILE A 2 39.06 32.15 10.03
C ILE A 2 38.15 31.05 10.61
N THR A 3 36.93 31.43 10.95
CA THR A 3 36.04 30.83 11.96
C THR A 3 34.90 30.02 11.31
N THR A 4 34.14 29.29 12.15
CA THR A 4 32.71 28.88 11.98
C THR A 4 32.44 27.60 11.15
N THR A 5 31.49 26.69 11.44
CA THR A 5 30.25 26.69 12.24
C THR A 5 29.93 25.25 12.70
N VAL A 6 29.43 25.06 13.93
CA VAL A 6 28.94 23.78 14.48
C VAL A 6 27.54 23.49 13.93
N PHE A 7 27.34 22.35 13.24
CA PHE A 7 26.02 21.89 12.83
C PHE A 7 25.32 21.20 14.01
N ARG A 8 24.27 21.85 14.54
CA ARG A 8 23.38 21.30 15.57
C ARG A 8 22.23 20.54 14.90
N HIS A 9 21.95 19.35 15.43
CA HIS A 9 20.77 18.49 15.22
C HIS A 9 20.61 17.85 13.84
N GLN A 10 21.37 16.75 13.68
CA GLN A 10 20.95 15.48 13.07
C GLN A 10 20.06 15.57 11.82
N HIS A 11 20.68 15.77 10.67
CA HIS A 11 20.32 15.13 9.41
C HIS A 11 21.59 15.04 8.55
N LEU A 12 22.34 13.94 8.72
CA LEU A 12 23.35 13.49 7.75
C LEU A 12 22.63 12.49 6.82
N ALA A 13 22.91 12.40 5.52
CA ALA A 13 24.23 12.38 4.93
C ALA A 13 24.25 12.89 3.48
N SER A 14 25.36 13.54 3.14
CA SER A 14 25.90 13.65 1.79
C SER A 14 26.32 12.25 1.30
N ILE A 15 26.02 11.88 0.05
CA ILE A 15 26.54 10.65 -0.56
C ILE A 15 27.18 10.99 -1.90
N THR A 16 28.51 10.87 -1.94
CA THR A 16 29.32 10.88 -3.16
C THR A 16 29.38 9.46 -3.77
N VAL A 17 29.43 9.44 -5.10
CA VAL A 17 29.40 8.32 -6.05
C VAL A 17 30.49 7.25 -5.83
N HIS A 18 30.12 6.05 -5.36
CA HIS A 18 30.57 4.75 -5.92
C HIS A 18 29.89 3.57 -5.21
N SER A 19 29.23 2.71 -5.98
CA SER A 19 28.67 1.40 -5.60
C SER A 19 27.53 1.40 -4.57
N THR A 20 26.29 1.44 -5.05
CA THR A 20 25.09 1.19 -4.25
C THR A 20 24.11 0.32 -5.02
N ILE A 21 24.29 -1.01 -5.01
CA ILE A 21 23.22 -1.94 -5.47
C ILE A 21 22.35 -2.46 -4.31
N VAL A 22 22.69 -2.19 -3.05
CA VAL A 22 21.98 -2.83 -1.91
C VAL A 22 21.13 -1.86 -1.07
N ALA A 23 21.19 -0.54 -1.32
CA ALA A 23 20.50 0.46 -0.49
C ALA A 23 19.30 1.16 -1.16
N ILE A 24 18.88 0.74 -2.36
CA ILE A 24 17.98 1.52 -3.22
C ILE A 24 16.59 0.89 -3.41
N VAL A 25 16.04 0.16 -2.44
CA VAL A 25 14.61 -0.25 -2.53
C VAL A 25 13.74 0.53 -1.54
N HIS A 26 14.27 0.81 -0.34
CA HIS A 26 13.49 1.49 0.71
C HIS A 26 13.54 3.03 0.66
N GLN A 27 14.32 3.63 -0.25
CA GLN A 27 14.50 5.09 -0.32
C GLN A 27 14.15 5.76 -1.67
N ILE A 28 13.61 5.04 -2.66
CA ILE A 28 13.38 5.64 -4.00
C ILE A 28 11.97 5.48 -4.57
N LEU A 29 11.10 4.68 -3.99
CA LEU A 29 9.70 4.66 -4.43
C LEU A 29 8.88 5.42 -3.40
N PRO A 30 8.45 6.67 -3.70
CA PRO A 30 7.41 7.28 -2.89
C PRO A 30 6.20 6.34 -2.91
N TRP A 31 5.40 6.36 -1.83
CA TRP A 31 4.10 5.70 -1.84
C TRP A 31 3.36 6.10 -3.12
N LEU A 32 3.15 5.13 -4.01
CA LEU A 32 2.46 5.38 -5.27
C LEU A 32 0.97 5.29 -4.99
N ASN A 33 0.25 6.35 -5.31
CA ASN A 33 -1.20 6.31 -5.22
C ASN A 33 -1.72 5.31 -6.27
N THR A 34 -2.51 4.34 -5.83
CA THR A 34 -3.17 3.40 -6.73
C THR A 34 -4.52 3.96 -7.18
N GLY A 35 -5.21 3.25 -8.08
CA GLY A 35 -6.62 3.53 -8.36
C GLY A 35 -7.47 3.45 -7.09
N SER A 36 -8.62 4.13 -7.09
CA SER A 36 -9.61 3.99 -6.02
C SER A 36 -10.39 2.68 -6.19
N MET A 37 -10.72 2.03 -5.07
CA MET A 37 -11.73 0.97 -5.06
C MET A 37 -13.08 1.52 -5.52
N ASN A 38 -13.91 0.64 -6.09
CA ASN A 38 -15.28 0.94 -6.48
C ASN A 38 -16.19 1.10 -5.24
N THR A 39 -15.91 0.35 -4.18
CA THR A 39 -16.64 0.45 -2.91
C THR A 39 -15.71 0.88 -1.78
N ALA A 40 -16.04 1.99 -1.12
CA ALA A 40 -15.37 2.39 0.11
C ALA A 40 -15.57 1.32 1.19
N ARG A 41 -14.47 0.89 1.81
CA ARG A 41 -14.50 -0.18 2.82
C ARG A 41 -13.41 -0.01 3.87
N ALA A 42 -13.73 -0.38 5.11
CA ALA A 42 -12.80 -0.54 6.23
C ALA A 42 -12.92 -1.96 6.81
N ALA A 43 -11.99 -2.40 7.65
CA ALA A 43 -12.03 -3.73 8.31
C ALA A 43 -12.28 -4.92 7.35
N HIS A 44 -11.76 -4.82 6.13
CA HIS A 44 -11.79 -5.87 5.12
C HIS A 44 -10.57 -6.80 5.28
N THR A 45 -10.56 -7.91 4.53
CA THR A 45 -9.37 -8.76 4.44
C THR A 45 -8.78 -8.73 3.04
N THR A 46 -7.46 -8.79 2.97
CA THR A 46 -6.67 -8.74 1.74
C THR A 46 -5.87 -10.03 1.56
N SER A 47 -5.92 -10.65 0.39
CA SER A 47 -5.11 -11.83 0.04
C SER A 47 -4.38 -11.61 -1.29
N VAL A 48 -3.09 -11.94 -1.33
CA VAL A 48 -2.31 -11.95 -2.58
C VAL A 48 -2.53 -13.28 -3.28
N LEU A 49 -2.94 -13.23 -4.53
CA LEU A 49 -3.16 -14.41 -5.37
C LEU A 49 -1.85 -14.85 -6.04
N LEU A 50 -1.79 -16.11 -6.48
CA LEU A 50 -0.60 -16.68 -7.12
C LEU A 50 -0.20 -15.97 -8.43
N ASN A 51 -1.14 -15.29 -9.06
CA ASN A 51 -0.91 -14.50 -10.27
C ASN A 51 -0.43 -13.06 -9.97
N GLY A 52 -0.29 -12.68 -8.71
CA GLY A 52 0.18 -11.35 -8.29
C GLY A 52 -0.90 -10.29 -8.15
N GLU A 53 -2.17 -10.63 -8.34
CA GLU A 53 -3.30 -9.75 -8.03
C GLU A 53 -3.60 -9.75 -6.52
N VAL A 54 -4.27 -8.71 -6.03
CA VAL A 54 -4.73 -8.64 -4.64
C VAL A 54 -6.25 -8.72 -4.59
N LEU A 55 -6.77 -9.75 -3.93
CA LEU A 55 -8.19 -9.90 -3.64
C LEU A 55 -8.52 -9.20 -2.32
N VAL A 56 -9.51 -8.33 -2.34
CA VAL A 56 -10.07 -7.68 -1.16
C VAL A 56 -11.52 -8.10 -0.97
N THR A 57 -11.86 -8.60 0.21
CA THR A 57 -13.21 -9.11 0.51
C THR A 57 -13.82 -8.48 1.75
N GLY A 58 -15.12 -8.20 1.67
CA GLY A 58 -15.92 -7.74 2.80
C GLY A 58 -15.48 -6.39 3.39
N GLY A 59 -15.68 -6.24 4.69
CA GLY A 59 -15.46 -5.00 5.42
C GLY A 59 -16.74 -4.20 5.66
N LEU A 60 -16.59 -2.96 6.10
CA LEU A 60 -17.66 -2.03 6.44
C LEU A 60 -17.61 -0.82 5.51
N ASN A 61 -18.75 -0.47 4.92
CA ASN A 61 -18.99 0.87 4.40
C ASN A 61 -19.75 1.66 5.46
N TYR A 62 -19.05 2.55 6.15
CA TYR A 62 -19.52 3.18 7.41
C TYR A 62 -19.93 2.12 8.44
N THR A 63 -21.24 1.88 8.60
CA THR A 63 -21.80 0.90 9.55
C THR A 63 -22.36 -0.34 8.85
N SER A 64 -22.37 -0.38 7.51
CA SER A 64 -22.97 -1.46 6.73
C SER A 64 -21.91 -2.50 6.34
N PRO A 65 -22.08 -3.78 6.74
CA PRO A 65 -21.18 -4.84 6.30
C PRO A 65 -21.34 -5.11 4.81
N LEU A 66 -20.22 -5.43 4.16
CA LEU A 66 -20.13 -5.70 2.74
C LEU A 66 -19.98 -7.19 2.50
N ASN A 67 -20.70 -7.70 1.50
CA ASN A 67 -20.42 -8.99 0.89
C ASN A 67 -19.62 -8.85 -0.43
N SER A 68 -19.42 -7.62 -0.91
CA SER A 68 -18.68 -7.37 -2.14
C SER A 68 -17.20 -7.66 -2.00
N ALA A 69 -16.59 -8.06 -3.12
CA ALA A 69 -15.16 -8.25 -3.28
C ALA A 69 -14.64 -7.50 -4.50
N GLU A 70 -13.38 -7.12 -4.46
CA GLU A 70 -12.70 -6.42 -5.54
C GLU A 70 -11.29 -6.99 -5.74
N LEU A 71 -10.83 -7.03 -6.99
CA LEU A 71 -9.48 -7.41 -7.38
C LEU A 71 -8.70 -6.16 -7.75
N TYR A 72 -7.48 -6.08 -7.24
CA TYR A 72 -6.48 -5.11 -7.66
C TYR A 72 -5.45 -5.77 -8.55
N ASP A 73 -5.39 -5.31 -9.80
CA ASP A 73 -4.34 -5.67 -10.74
C ASP A 73 -3.11 -4.79 -10.48
N THR A 74 -2.04 -5.41 -9.99
CA THR A 74 -0.79 -4.73 -9.63
C THR A 74 -0.03 -4.21 -10.85
N SER A 75 -0.31 -4.73 -12.05
CA SER A 75 0.34 -4.31 -13.30
C SER A 75 -0.26 -3.04 -13.89
N THR A 76 -1.58 -2.84 -13.72
CA THR A 76 -2.30 -1.68 -14.25
C THR A 76 -2.68 -0.66 -13.19
N GLY A 77 -2.68 -1.04 -11.90
CA GLY A 77 -3.09 -0.18 -10.81
C GLY A 77 -4.60 0.03 -10.72
N ILE A 78 -5.40 -0.85 -11.32
CA ILE A 78 -6.85 -0.73 -11.46
C ILE A 78 -7.56 -1.71 -10.51
N TRP A 79 -8.70 -1.26 -9.96
CA TRP A 79 -9.62 -2.08 -9.18
C TRP A 79 -10.82 -2.51 -10.02
N ALA A 80 -11.16 -3.80 -9.97
CA ALA A 80 -12.35 -4.37 -10.61
C ALA A 80 -13.22 -5.10 -9.58
N THR A 81 -14.54 -4.97 -9.69
CA THR A 81 -15.46 -5.77 -8.88
C THR A 81 -15.47 -7.22 -9.33
N THR A 82 -15.53 -8.14 -8.37
CA THR A 82 -15.70 -9.58 -8.62
C THR A 82 -16.94 -10.10 -7.90
N ASP A 83 -17.18 -11.40 -7.97
CA ASP A 83 -18.31 -12.06 -7.33
C ASP A 83 -18.37 -11.77 -5.83
N SER A 84 -19.58 -11.65 -5.32
CA SER A 84 -19.83 -11.38 -3.91
C SER A 84 -19.83 -12.66 -3.07
N MET A 85 -19.45 -12.53 -1.80
CA MET A 85 -19.63 -13.57 -0.80
C MET A 85 -21.13 -13.82 -0.54
N ASN A 86 -21.46 -15.03 -0.07
CA ASN A 86 -22.83 -15.38 0.30
C ASN A 86 -23.38 -14.52 1.45
N ASP A 87 -22.52 -14.17 2.41
CA ASP A 87 -22.85 -13.30 3.54
C ASP A 87 -21.92 -12.10 3.60
N ALA A 88 -22.45 -10.98 4.07
CA ALA A 88 -21.64 -9.82 4.40
C ALA A 88 -20.82 -10.08 5.66
N ARG A 89 -19.53 -9.72 5.62
CA ARG A 89 -18.56 -10.00 6.70
C ARG A 89 -17.61 -8.82 6.85
N ALA A 90 -17.21 -8.53 8.09
CA ALA A 90 -16.21 -7.53 8.43
C ALA A 90 -15.39 -8.02 9.62
N GLU A 91 -14.21 -7.43 9.83
CA GLU A 91 -13.27 -7.80 10.90
C GLU A 91 -12.85 -9.28 10.86
N HIS A 92 -13.01 -9.93 9.71
CA HIS A 92 -12.60 -11.31 9.51
C HIS A 92 -11.10 -11.41 9.23
N THR A 93 -10.54 -12.57 9.54
CA THR A 93 -9.13 -12.89 9.28
C THR A 93 -9.02 -13.90 8.16
N THR A 94 -7.90 -13.86 7.44
CA THR A 94 -7.53 -14.88 6.44
C THR A 94 -6.66 -15.97 7.05
#